data_AF-A0A915IF42-F1
#
_entry.id   AF-A0A915IF42-F1
#
_cell.length_a   1.000
_cell.length_b   1.000
_cell.length_c   1.000
_cell.angle_alpha   90.00
_cell.angle_beta   90.00
_cell.angle_gamma   90.00
#
_symmetry.space_group_name_H-M   'P 1'
#
loop_
_entity.id
_entity.type
_entity.pdbx_description
1 polymer ?
#
loop_
_entity_poly.entity_id
_entity_poly.type
_entity_poly.pdbx_seq_one_letter_code
_entity_poly.pdbx_strand_id
1 'polypeptide(L)' 'EIFQQQELIELIREGKIEQALIFAQENLAEKGEQNQNLLNELEQTMALLAFEQPEKSPFGQLMHFSQRE' A
#
# COMPACT_ATOMS: atom_id res chain seq x y z
N GLU A 1 -6.02 10.77 -4.29
CA GLU A 1 -4.93 10.04 -3.61
C GLU A 1 -5.36 8.64 -3.14
N ILE A 2 -6.57 8.47 -2.60
CA ILE A 2 -7.16 7.17 -2.17
C ILE A 2 -7.06 6.04 -3.23
N PHE A 3 -7.22 6.35 -4.52
CA PHE A 3 -7.24 5.34 -5.59
C PHE A 3 -5.91 4.59 -5.77
N GLN A 4 -4.78 5.27 -5.57
CA GLN A 4 -3.46 4.65 -5.78
C GLN A 4 -3.08 3.73 -4.63
N GLN A 5 -3.49 4.07 -3.40
CA GLN A 5 -3.25 3.21 -2.25
C GLN A 5 -4.09 1.93 -2.35
N GLN A 6 -5.32 2.02 -2.88
CA GLN A 6 -6.16 0.85 -3.15
C GLN A 6 -5.55 -0.09 -4.19
N GLU A 7 -5.03 0.44 -5.29
CA GLU A 7 -4.35 -0.37 -6.30
C GLU A 7 -3.15 -1.10 -5.71
N LEU A 8 -2.36 -0.42 -4.86
CA LEU A 8 -1.26 -1.06 -4.15
C LEU A 8 -1.74 -2.18 -3.21
N ILE A 9 -2.80 -1.95 -2.43
CA ILE A 9 -3.38 -2.95 -1.52
C ILE A 9 -3.90 -4.18 -2.28
N GLU A 10 -4.54 -3.99 -3.45
CA GLU A 10 -4.99 -5.11 -4.29
C GLU A 10 -3.81 -5.90 -4.86
N LEU A 11 -2.75 -5.23 -5.32
CA LEU A 11 -1.53 -5.91 -5.78
C LEU A 11 -0.89 -6.74 -4.67
N ILE A 12 -0.88 -6.24 -3.44
CA ILE A 12 -0.41 -6.97 -2.25
C ILE A 12 -1.33 -8.17 -1.95
N ARG A 13 -2.65 -7.97 -2.01
CA ARG A 13 -3.65 -9.02 -1.77
C ARG A 13 -3.55 -10.16 -2.79
N GLU A 14 -3.29 -9.82 -4.04
CA GLU A 14 -3.09 -10.80 -5.13
C GLU A 14 -1.70 -11.47 -5.09
N GLY A 15 -0.83 -11.09 -4.14
CA GLY A 15 0.53 -11.62 -4.03
C GLY A 15 1.46 -11.13 -5.15
N LYS A 16 1.09 -10.08 -5.88
CA LYS A 16 1.85 -9.48 -6.98
C LYS A 16 2.88 -8.50 -6.44
N ILE A 17 3.82 -9.00 -5.63
CA ILE A 17 4.83 -8.20 -4.92
C ILE A 17 5.66 -7.33 -5.88
N GLU A 18 6.14 -7.89 -7.00
CA GLU A 18 6.93 -7.13 -7.99
C GLU A 18 6.16 -5.95 -8.57
N GLN A 19 4.89 -6.16 -8.92
CA GLN A 19 4.04 -5.10 -9.48
C GLN A 19 3.74 -4.03 -8.43
N ALA A 20 3.51 -4.43 -7.17
CA ALA A 20 3.34 -3.49 -6.07
C ALA A 20 4.60 -2.62 -5.87
N LEU A 21 5.80 -3.19 -5.97
CA LEU A 21 7.06 -2.46 -5.84
C LEU A 21 7.30 -1.49 -7.00
N ILE A 22 7.04 -1.92 -8.24
CA ILE A 22 7.14 -1.04 -9.42
C ILE A 22 6.14 0.10 -9.31
N PHE A 23 4.88 -0.22 -8.97
CA PHE A 23 3.84 0.78 -8.78
C PHE A 23 4.22 1.80 -7.70
N ALA A 24 4.76 1.33 -6.58
CA ALA A 24 5.25 2.19 -5.51
C ALA A 24 6.38 3.11 -5.98
N GLN A 25 7.37 2.59 -6.71
CA GLN A 25 8.46 3.40 -7.23
C GLN A 25 8.02 4.42 -8.27
N GLU A 26 7.18 4.03 -9.23
CA GLU A 26 6.77 4.90 -10.34
C GLU A 26 5.77 5.97 -9.90
N ASN A 27 4.82 5.63 -9.02
CA ASN A 27 3.75 6.56 -8.65
C ASN A 27 4.05 7.39 -7.40
N LEU A 28 4.91 6.90 -6.50
CA LEU A 28 5.06 7.51 -5.18
C LEU A 28 6.42 8.14 -4.91
N ALA A 29 7.46 7.87 -5.73
CA ALA A 29 8.74 8.57 -5.60
C ALA A 29 8.60 10.10 -5.75
N GLU A 30 7.84 10.57 -6.75
CA GLU A 30 7.58 12.01 -6.92
C GLU A 30 6.60 12.59 -5.89
N LYS A 31 5.65 11.80 -5.41
CA LYS A 31 4.60 12.28 -4.49
C LYS A 31 5.06 12.37 -3.05
N GLY A 32 6.00 11.50 -2.67
CA GLY A 32 6.60 11.49 -1.34
C GLY A 32 7.34 12.79 -0.99
N GLU A 33 7.94 13.45 -2.00
CA GLU A 33 8.58 14.76 -1.80
C GLU A 33 7.58 15.89 -1.52
N GLN A 34 6.33 15.75 -1.98
CA GLN A 34 5.31 16.77 -1.87
C GLN A 34 4.39 16.59 -0.65
N ASN A 35 4.24 15.36 -0.14
CA ASN A 35 3.31 15.05 0.94
C ASN A 35 3.82 13.94 1.88
N GLN A 36 4.33 14.33 3.04
CA GLN A 36 4.83 13.41 4.07
C GLN A 36 3.75 12.45 4.63
N ASN A 37 2.48 12.87 4.67
CA ASN A 37 1.41 12.00 5.15
C ASN A 37 1.19 10.82 4.19
N LEU A 38 1.32 11.08 2.89
CA LEU A 38 1.20 10.06 1.85
C LEU A 38 2.35 9.06 1.89
N LEU A 39 3.55 9.53 2.27
CA LEU A 39 4.73 8.69 2.47
C LEU A 39 4.54 7.74 3.66
N ASN A 40 4.00 8.23 4.78
CA ASN A 40 3.64 7.39 5.92
C ASN A 40 2.59 6.33 5.57
N GLU A 41 1.56 6.69 4.81
CA GLU A 41 0.53 5.75 4.35
C GLU A 41 1.09 4.67 3.42
N LEU A 42 2.04 5.03 2.57
CA LEU A 42 2.77 4.09 1.72
C LEU A 42 3.59 3.12 2.56
N GLU A 43 4.39 3.61 3.51
CA GLU A 43 5.21 2.76 4.37
C GLU A 43 4.37 1.73 5.13
N GLN A 44 3.20 2.14 5.63
CA GLN A 44 2.27 1.21 6.29
C GLN A 44 1.73 0.16 5.33
N THR A 45 1.44 0.54 4.08
CA THR A 45 0.94 -0.38 3.05
C THR A 45 2.05 -1.34 2.60
N MET A 46 3.27 -0.85 2.41
CA MET A 46 4.44 -1.67 2.08
C MET A 46 4.87 -2.57 3.23
N ALA A 47 4.66 -2.17 4.48
CA ALA A 47 4.92 -3.03 5.64
C ALA A 47 4.10 -4.32 5.58
N LEU A 48 2.91 -4.31 4.94
CA LEU A 48 2.11 -5.52 4.70
C LEU A 48 2.86 -6.59 3.91
N LEU A 49 3.77 -6.19 3.01
CA LEU A 49 4.61 -7.11 2.23
C LEU A 49 5.57 -7.92 3.10
N ALA A 50 5.92 -7.42 4.28
CA ALA A 50 6.84 -8.08 5.20
C ALA A 50 6.17 -9.21 6.01
N PHE A 51 4.84 -9.36 5.91
CA PHE A 51 4.10 -10.38 6.64
C PHE A 51 3.56 -11.44 5.69
N GLU A 52 3.73 -12.73 6.04
CA GLU A 52 3.11 -13.85 5.31
C GLU A 52 1.57 -13.75 5.31
N GLN A 53 1.00 -13.14 6.35
CA GLN A 53 -0.44 -12.87 6.46
C GLN A 53 -0.66 -11.36 6.68
N PRO A 54 -0.82 -10.57 5.60
CA PRO A 54 -0.99 -9.12 5.66
C PRO A 54 -2.12 -8.67 6.60
N GLU A 55 -3.21 -9.43 6.63
CA GLU A 55 -4.40 -9.22 7.47
C GLU A 55 -4.14 -9.39 8.98
N LYS A 56 -3.09 -10.13 9.36
CA LYS A 56 -2.67 -10.28 10.76
C LYS A 56 -1.59 -9.28 11.18
N SER A 57 -1.11 -8.45 10.26
CA SER A 57 -0.15 -7.42 10.57
C SER A 57 -0.77 -6.30 11.42
N PRO A 58 0.03 -5.45 12.08
CA PRO A 58 -0.45 -4.23 12.74
C PRO A 58 -1.24 -3.30 11.81
N PHE A 59 -1.05 -3.44 10.50
CA PHE A 59 -1.70 -2.66 9.46
C PHE A 59 -2.79 -3.45 8.72
N GLY A 60 -3.21 -4.62 9.21
CA GLY A 60 -4.23 -5.46 8.59
C GLY A 60 -5.56 -4.72 8.37
N GLN A 61 -5.84 -3.67 9.13
CA GLN A 61 -6.98 -2.77 8.90
C GLN A 61 -6.97 -2.09 7.52
N LEU A 62 -5.79 -1.86 6.92
CA LEU A 62 -5.67 -1.31 5.57
C LEU A 62 -6.23 -2.27 4.52
N MET A 63 -6.12 -3.58 4.76
CA MET A 63 -6.73 -4.62 3.92
C MET A 63 -8.27 -4.60 3.99
N HIS A 64 -8.85 -4.05 5.06
CA HIS A 64 -10.30 -3.93 5.24
C HIS A 64 -10.85 -2.56 4.82
N PHE A 65 -9.99 -1.54 4.72
CA PHE A 65 -10.40 -0.19 4.35
C PHE A 65 -10.89 -0.08 2.91
N SER A 66 -10.66 -1.11 2.08
CA SER A 66 -11.14 -1.22 0.69
C SER A 66 -12.67 -1.23 0.54
N GLN A 67 -13.44 -1.37 1.63
CA GLN A 67 -14.89 -1.58 1.57
C GLN A 67 -15.69 -0.56 2.39
N ARG A 68 -15.45 0.73 2.17
CA ARG A 68 -16.45 1.76 2.51
C ARG A 68 -16.82 2.52 1.25
N GLU A 69 -18.10 2.36 0.90
CA GLU A 69 -18.80 2.96 -0.24
C GLU A 69 -18.76 4.49 -0.27
#